data_AF-A0A2T1BX50-F1
#
_entry.id   AF-A0A2T1BX50-F1
#
_cell.length_a   1.000
_cell.length_b   1.000
_cell.length_c   1.000
_cell.angle_alpha   90.00
_cell.angle_beta   90.00
_cell.angle_gamma   90.00
#
_symmetry.space_group_name_H-M   'P 1'
#
loop_
_entity.id
_entity.type
_entity.pdbx_description
1 polymer ?
#
loop_
_entity_poly.entity_id
_entity_poly.type
_entity_poly.pdbx_seq_one_letter_code
_entity_poly.pdbx_strand_id
1 'polypeptide(L)'
;HWGYWPWQYAVKKESVTIVPQGEIALIVAADGGSIPPERILAKIIDCDNFQDARKFLTNGGEKGRQLGFLTAGTYRINTALFKVITVANAAANDMKPESLYIHEISPDKVGIVTTLDGTSMPAGEIAGPIIPGHDNFQNGQKFIDGGGQRGLQEQVLLSGSWNLNPWLVNIEQVKMTEIPIGYVGVVVSFVGKAQEDVSGASFTHGNLVKPGHKGVWVDPLYPGKHPLNTRVMTVELIPTTNIVLNFTTRISGEHGYDSNLTALKLLSFDGFTFDLEVFQIIHIAAMDAPKVISRLGSMQNVVDQVLRPIIGNYFRNSAQEYTILDFLTARSERQVEATQYVKSALQAYDVHAVDSLIGLITPPPELMQTLTDRKIAEEQKKTFEVQQMAQNQRQELVRATSMADIQDRMVTSEQNVQIAELNSQAEIKKATGEAESTKLKALAEAEGIRATGNAKAETYREGVEALGEHGYTAMQLMQIIGDRNVRLIPDVLVNGSGGNNSLVDGLLTMLLWNQNQNGHLNLPSPTNSMGDNGEPAQSLQVDGHQVILPPKNQN
;
A
#
# COMPACT_ATOMS: atom_id res chain seq x y z
N HIS A 1 -37.69 -61.08 -63.66
CA HIS A 1 -38.81 -60.29 -64.20
C HIS A 1 -39.72 -61.22 -64.99
N TRP A 2 -40.81 -61.72 -64.40
CA TRP A 2 -41.84 -62.47 -65.14
C TRP A 2 -42.80 -61.48 -65.81
N GLY A 3 -43.13 -61.70 -67.09
CA GLY A 3 -44.10 -60.88 -67.84
C GLY A 3 -43.53 -59.83 -68.82
N TYR A 4 -42.20 -59.69 -68.93
CA TYR A 4 -41.56 -58.82 -69.92
C TYR A 4 -40.85 -59.64 -70.99
N TRP A 5 -40.98 -59.26 -72.26
CA TRP A 5 -40.30 -59.96 -73.35
C TRP A 5 -38.80 -59.62 -73.35
N PRO A 6 -37.89 -60.55 -73.74
CA PRO A 6 -36.43 -60.36 -73.65
C PRO A 6 -35.86 -59.15 -74.40
N TRP A 7 -36.61 -58.56 -75.33
CA TRP A 7 -36.22 -57.35 -76.07
C TRP A 7 -36.69 -56.04 -75.41
N GLN A 8 -37.53 -56.11 -74.37
CA GLN A 8 -38.07 -54.94 -73.65
C GLN A 8 -37.19 -54.49 -72.49
N TYR A 9 -36.18 -55.28 -72.11
CA TYR A 9 -35.28 -54.95 -71.01
C TYR A 9 -33.88 -55.49 -71.25
N ALA A 10 -32.88 -54.76 -70.77
CA ALA A 10 -31.49 -55.22 -70.68
C ALA A 10 -31.08 -55.24 -69.21
N VAL A 11 -30.55 -56.37 -68.73
CA VAL A 11 -30.03 -56.47 -67.36
C VAL A 11 -28.56 -56.10 -67.38
N LYS A 12 -28.22 -54.97 -66.75
CA LYS A 12 -26.83 -54.56 -66.53
C LYS A 12 -26.40 -54.96 -65.12
N LYS A 13 -25.22 -55.58 -65.01
CA LYS A 13 -24.58 -55.80 -63.70
C LYS A 13 -23.84 -54.53 -63.33
N GLU A 14 -24.19 -53.96 -62.18
CA GLU A 14 -23.58 -52.75 -61.63
C GLU A 14 -22.97 -53.08 -60.26
N SER A 15 -21.92 -52.36 -59.90
CA SER A 15 -21.27 -52.51 -58.60
C SER A 15 -22.17 -51.97 -57.49
N VAL A 16 -22.14 -52.63 -56.34
CA VAL A 16 -22.88 -52.20 -55.14
C VAL A 16 -22.25 -50.92 -54.62
N THR A 17 -23.05 -49.97 -54.14
CA THR A 17 -22.55 -48.73 -53.55
C THR A 17 -22.13 -48.98 -52.12
N ILE A 18 -20.86 -48.74 -51.81
CA ILE A 18 -20.29 -48.89 -50.46
C ILE A 18 -20.00 -47.49 -49.93
N VAL A 19 -20.57 -47.16 -48.78
CA VAL A 19 -20.26 -45.95 -48.02
C VAL A 19 -19.37 -46.36 -46.86
N PRO A 20 -18.08 -45.97 -46.85
CA PRO A 20 -17.16 -46.25 -45.75
C PRO A 20 -17.65 -45.71 -44.41
N GLN A 21 -17.10 -46.25 -43.32
CA GLN A 21 -17.34 -45.71 -41.98
C GLN A 21 -16.69 -44.33 -41.84
N GLY A 22 -17.40 -43.38 -41.21
CA GLY A 22 -16.93 -42.00 -41.07
C GLY A 22 -17.31 -41.08 -42.24
N GLU A 23 -18.05 -41.59 -43.22
CA GLU A 23 -18.49 -40.86 -44.40
C GLU A 23 -20.03 -40.87 -44.52
N ILE A 24 -20.55 -39.85 -45.19
CA ILE A 24 -21.91 -39.80 -45.71
C ILE A 24 -21.88 -39.78 -47.23
N ALA A 25 -22.93 -40.29 -47.85
CA ALA A 25 -23.11 -40.20 -49.30
C ALA A 25 -24.38 -39.42 -49.65
N LEU A 26 -24.27 -38.53 -50.63
CA LEU A 26 -25.38 -37.70 -51.10
C LEU A 26 -25.99 -38.31 -52.36
N ILE A 27 -27.27 -38.03 -52.58
CA ILE A 27 -28.04 -38.61 -53.68
C ILE A 27 -28.57 -37.49 -54.57
N VAL A 28 -28.41 -37.66 -55.88
CA VAL A 28 -29.07 -36.84 -56.90
C VAL A 28 -29.96 -37.77 -57.72
N ALA A 29 -31.27 -37.55 -57.67
CA ALA A 29 -32.23 -38.31 -58.49
C ALA A 29 -32.31 -37.72 -59.89
N ALA A 30 -32.20 -38.56 -60.92
CA ALA A 30 -32.30 -38.16 -62.32
C ALA A 30 -33.76 -37.98 -62.77
N ASP A 31 -34.70 -38.69 -62.14
CA ASP A 31 -36.12 -38.70 -62.51
C ASP A 31 -37.03 -38.64 -61.28
N GLY A 32 -38.27 -38.20 -61.49
CA GLY A 32 -39.26 -37.89 -60.45
C GLY A 32 -40.02 -36.58 -60.72
N GLY A 33 -40.91 -36.22 -59.81
CA GLY A 33 -41.60 -34.93 -59.79
C GLY A 33 -40.63 -33.74 -59.73
N SER A 34 -41.07 -32.57 -60.17
CA SER A 34 -40.24 -31.37 -60.09
C SER A 34 -40.20 -30.83 -58.66
N ILE A 35 -39.03 -30.39 -58.20
CA ILE A 35 -38.89 -29.65 -56.94
C ILE A 35 -39.65 -28.32 -57.08
N PRO A 36 -40.54 -27.96 -56.13
CA PRO A 36 -41.19 -26.65 -56.12
C PRO A 36 -40.17 -25.50 -56.11
N PRO A 37 -40.43 -24.36 -56.77
CA PRO A 37 -39.48 -23.24 -56.84
C PRO A 37 -39.04 -22.65 -55.49
N GLU A 38 -39.83 -22.87 -54.44
CA GLU A 38 -39.59 -22.35 -53.09
C GLU A 38 -38.50 -23.12 -52.34
N ARG A 39 -38.15 -24.33 -52.81
CA ARG A 39 -37.28 -25.28 -52.13
C ARG A 39 -36.12 -25.69 -53.04
N ILE A 40 -34.95 -25.90 -52.45
CA ILE A 40 -33.73 -26.22 -53.19
C ILE A 40 -33.49 -27.74 -53.23
N LEU A 41 -33.86 -28.45 -52.16
CA LEU A 41 -33.65 -29.89 -52.01
C LEU A 41 -34.95 -30.69 -52.14
N ALA A 42 -34.86 -31.85 -52.79
CA ALA A 42 -35.96 -32.80 -52.89
C ALA A 42 -36.29 -33.44 -51.53
N LYS A 43 -37.58 -33.62 -51.27
CA LYS A 43 -38.09 -34.19 -50.01
C LYS A 43 -37.63 -35.62 -49.77
N ILE A 44 -37.51 -36.01 -48.51
CA ILE A 44 -37.22 -37.40 -48.12
C ILE A 44 -38.47 -38.25 -48.28
N ILE A 45 -38.32 -39.41 -48.91
CA ILE A 45 -39.37 -40.40 -49.08
C ILE A 45 -38.88 -41.74 -48.54
N ASP A 46 -39.74 -42.43 -47.82
CA ASP A 46 -39.46 -43.80 -47.41
C ASP A 46 -39.44 -44.74 -48.63
N CYS A 47 -38.22 -45.13 -49.00
CA CYS A 47 -37.92 -45.98 -50.15
C CYS A 47 -36.77 -46.95 -49.85
N ASP A 48 -36.64 -47.38 -48.59
CA ASP A 48 -35.56 -48.26 -48.12
C ASP A 48 -34.16 -47.71 -48.47
N ASN A 49 -33.91 -46.46 -48.08
CA ASN A 49 -32.65 -45.75 -48.35
C ASN A 49 -32.26 -45.73 -49.83
N PHE A 50 -33.21 -45.38 -50.71
CA PHE A 50 -33.04 -45.29 -52.17
C PHE A 50 -32.72 -46.62 -52.87
N GLN A 51 -32.89 -47.76 -52.19
CA GLN A 51 -32.72 -49.09 -52.80
C GLN A 51 -33.95 -49.49 -53.63
N ASP A 52 -35.15 -49.05 -53.23
CA ASP A 52 -36.39 -49.32 -53.97
C ASP A 52 -36.78 -48.13 -54.86
N ALA A 53 -36.25 -48.15 -56.10
CA ALA A 53 -36.53 -47.15 -57.12
C ALA A 53 -38.04 -47.05 -57.48
N ARG A 54 -38.79 -48.16 -57.40
CA ARG A 54 -40.22 -48.14 -57.71
C ARG A 54 -40.97 -47.39 -56.63
N LYS A 55 -40.73 -47.72 -55.35
CA LYS A 55 -41.36 -47.02 -54.22
C LYS A 55 -41.04 -45.52 -54.24
N PHE A 56 -39.80 -45.14 -54.56
CA PHE A 56 -39.43 -43.74 -54.69
C PHE A 56 -40.33 -43.00 -55.70
N LEU A 57 -40.50 -43.54 -56.90
CA LEU A 57 -41.31 -42.91 -57.94
C LEU A 57 -42.82 -42.94 -57.62
N THR A 58 -43.34 -44.07 -57.10
CA THR A 58 -44.77 -44.19 -56.79
C THR A 58 -45.22 -43.34 -55.60
N ASN A 59 -44.31 -43.09 -54.64
CA ASN A 59 -44.59 -42.28 -53.45
C ASN A 59 -44.33 -40.78 -53.68
N GLY A 60 -44.09 -40.36 -54.93
CA GLY A 60 -43.94 -38.96 -55.32
C GLY A 60 -42.53 -38.40 -55.12
N GLY A 61 -41.51 -39.21 -55.41
CA GLY A 61 -40.09 -38.82 -55.49
C GLY A 61 -39.89 -37.61 -56.37
N GLU A 62 -38.98 -36.72 -55.96
CA GLU A 62 -38.67 -35.50 -56.69
C GLU A 62 -37.26 -35.60 -57.30
N LYS A 63 -37.09 -35.13 -58.54
CA LYS A 63 -35.81 -35.13 -59.24
C LYS A 63 -34.88 -34.04 -58.70
N GLY A 64 -33.58 -34.27 -58.71
CA GLY A 64 -32.55 -33.32 -58.26
C GLY A 64 -31.84 -33.73 -56.98
N ARG A 65 -31.20 -32.77 -56.31
CA ARG A 65 -30.43 -32.98 -55.07
C ARG A 65 -31.39 -33.39 -53.94
N GLN A 66 -31.14 -34.53 -53.32
CA GLN A 66 -31.98 -35.04 -52.25
C GLN A 66 -31.57 -34.46 -50.89
N LEU A 67 -32.57 -34.22 -50.05
CA LEU A 67 -32.37 -33.86 -48.65
C LEU A 67 -31.87 -35.06 -47.83
N GLY A 68 -32.30 -36.27 -48.21
CA GLY A 68 -31.83 -37.52 -47.63
C GLY A 68 -30.41 -37.86 -48.07
N PHE A 69 -29.65 -38.45 -47.15
CA PHE A 69 -28.29 -38.93 -47.38
C PHE A 69 -28.16 -40.35 -46.82
N LEU A 70 -27.11 -41.05 -47.24
CA LEU A 70 -26.80 -42.41 -46.80
C LEU A 70 -25.65 -42.36 -45.80
N THR A 71 -25.78 -43.11 -44.71
CA THR A 71 -24.71 -43.34 -43.74
C THR A 71 -23.86 -44.55 -44.14
N ALA A 72 -22.79 -44.82 -43.41
CA ALA A 72 -21.95 -46.00 -43.59
C ALA A 72 -22.76 -47.30 -43.79
N GLY A 73 -22.45 -48.05 -44.84
CA GLY A 73 -23.23 -49.23 -45.22
C GLY A 73 -23.01 -49.68 -46.66
N THR A 74 -23.63 -50.80 -47.01
CA THR A 74 -23.63 -51.34 -48.38
C THR A 74 -25.04 -51.28 -48.94
N TYR A 75 -25.23 -50.52 -50.02
CA TYR A 75 -26.55 -50.21 -50.59
C TYR A 75 -26.66 -50.68 -52.04
N ARG A 76 -27.79 -51.31 -52.36
CA ARG A 76 -28.11 -51.75 -53.72
C ARG A 76 -28.90 -50.66 -54.44
N ILE A 77 -28.19 -49.67 -54.95
CA ILE A 77 -28.80 -48.48 -55.55
C ILE A 77 -28.87 -48.62 -57.07
N ASN A 78 -29.99 -48.24 -57.66
CA ASN A 78 -30.14 -48.15 -59.11
C ASN A 78 -29.39 -46.91 -59.63
N THR A 79 -28.19 -47.11 -60.16
CA THR A 79 -27.31 -46.04 -60.67
C THR A 79 -27.85 -45.31 -61.90
N ALA A 80 -28.86 -45.86 -62.58
CA ALA A 80 -29.53 -45.18 -63.69
C ALA A 80 -30.52 -44.11 -63.20
N LEU A 81 -31.13 -44.33 -62.03
CA LEU A 81 -32.08 -43.38 -61.42
C LEU A 81 -31.39 -42.46 -60.41
N PHE A 82 -30.46 -42.98 -59.62
CA PHE A 82 -29.80 -42.26 -58.53
C PHE A 82 -28.30 -42.16 -58.77
N LYS A 83 -27.81 -40.92 -58.85
CA LYS A 83 -26.38 -40.64 -58.82
C LYS A 83 -25.94 -40.47 -57.37
N VAL A 84 -25.08 -41.36 -56.90
CA VAL A 84 -24.55 -41.32 -55.53
C VAL A 84 -23.19 -40.62 -55.52
N ILE A 85 -23.08 -39.60 -54.67
CA ILE A 85 -21.85 -38.84 -54.44
C ILE A 85 -21.24 -39.30 -53.12
N THR A 86 -20.04 -39.83 -53.18
CA THR A 86 -19.20 -40.32 -52.07
C THR A 86 -17.89 -39.54 -52.05
N VAL A 87 -17.09 -39.65 -50.98
CA VAL A 87 -15.76 -39.02 -50.90
C VAL A 87 -14.91 -39.32 -52.14
N ALA A 88 -14.95 -40.56 -52.62
CA ALA A 88 -14.18 -41.02 -53.78
C ALA A 88 -14.52 -40.30 -55.09
N ASN A 89 -15.75 -39.82 -55.26
CA ASN A 89 -16.21 -39.17 -56.50
C ASN A 89 -16.67 -37.71 -56.29
N ALA A 90 -16.49 -37.14 -55.09
CA ALA A 90 -16.90 -35.79 -54.74
C ALA A 90 -16.27 -34.73 -55.68
N ALA A 91 -14.97 -34.86 -55.96
CA ALA A 91 -14.24 -33.93 -56.81
C ALA A 91 -14.78 -33.89 -58.26
N ALA A 92 -15.30 -35.02 -58.76
CA ALA A 92 -15.92 -35.10 -60.08
C ALA A 92 -17.35 -34.53 -60.12
N ASN A 93 -17.89 -34.13 -58.97
CA ASN A 93 -19.24 -33.60 -58.78
C ASN A 93 -19.23 -32.19 -58.17
N ASP A 94 -18.14 -31.43 -58.36
CA ASP A 94 -17.97 -30.07 -57.86
C ASP A 94 -18.10 -29.95 -56.34
N MET A 95 -17.75 -31.01 -55.60
CA MET A 95 -17.78 -31.05 -54.14
C MET A 95 -16.42 -31.34 -53.55
N LYS A 96 -16.13 -30.72 -52.41
CA LYS A 96 -14.92 -31.02 -51.64
C LYS A 96 -15.12 -32.35 -50.91
N PRO A 97 -14.18 -33.31 -51.00
CA PRO A 97 -14.27 -34.58 -50.27
C PRO A 97 -14.44 -34.37 -48.76
N GLU A 98 -13.83 -33.31 -48.21
CA GLU A 98 -13.91 -32.90 -46.81
C GLU A 98 -15.34 -32.68 -46.30
N SER A 99 -16.26 -32.26 -47.17
CA SER A 99 -17.66 -31.97 -46.81
C SER A 99 -18.54 -33.22 -46.64
N LEU A 100 -18.03 -34.40 -47.00
CA LEU A 100 -18.75 -35.67 -46.93
C LEU A 100 -18.27 -36.55 -45.77
N TYR A 101 -17.28 -36.11 -45.00
CA TYR A 101 -16.95 -36.75 -43.73
C TYR A 101 -17.94 -36.33 -42.64
N ILE A 102 -18.07 -37.18 -41.63
CA ILE A 102 -18.84 -36.83 -40.42
C ILE A 102 -18.25 -35.55 -39.82
N HIS A 103 -19.11 -34.57 -39.54
CA HIS A 103 -18.69 -33.30 -38.99
C HIS A 103 -18.37 -33.46 -37.50
N GLU A 104 -17.10 -33.30 -37.14
CA GLU A 104 -16.64 -33.32 -35.76
C GLU A 104 -16.46 -31.91 -35.21
N ILE A 105 -17.17 -31.60 -34.13
CA ILE A 105 -17.04 -30.35 -33.39
C ILE A 105 -16.14 -30.61 -32.19
N SER A 106 -15.03 -29.87 -32.12
CA SER A 106 -14.06 -30.00 -31.03
C SER A 106 -14.70 -29.72 -29.65
N PRO A 107 -14.25 -30.36 -28.55
CA PRO A 107 -14.81 -30.19 -27.21
C PRO A 107 -14.90 -28.74 -26.69
N ASP A 108 -13.96 -27.88 -27.08
CA ASP A 108 -13.91 -26.46 -26.66
C ASP A 108 -14.60 -25.49 -27.64
N LYS A 109 -15.30 -26.04 -28.64
CA LYS A 109 -15.94 -25.27 -29.71
C LYS A 109 -17.43 -25.55 -29.78
N VAL A 110 -18.14 -24.59 -30.33
CA VAL A 110 -19.54 -24.63 -30.64
C VAL A 110 -19.73 -24.49 -32.15
N GLY A 111 -20.60 -25.31 -32.73
CA GLY A 111 -20.94 -25.23 -34.15
C GLY A 111 -22.07 -24.24 -34.37
N ILE A 112 -21.77 -23.13 -35.04
CA ILE A 112 -22.76 -22.17 -35.51
C ILE A 112 -23.32 -22.68 -36.84
N VAL A 113 -24.63 -22.87 -36.88
CA VAL A 113 -25.34 -23.50 -38.00
C VAL A 113 -25.91 -22.43 -38.93
N THR A 114 -25.65 -22.57 -40.22
CA THR A 114 -26.32 -21.81 -41.28
C THR A 114 -27.03 -22.78 -42.22
N THR A 115 -28.34 -22.64 -42.37
CA THR A 115 -29.14 -23.46 -43.29
C THR A 115 -29.22 -22.80 -44.66
N LEU A 116 -29.11 -23.61 -45.72
CA LEU A 116 -29.15 -23.15 -47.11
C LEU A 116 -30.53 -23.34 -47.74
N ASP A 117 -31.36 -24.20 -47.17
CA ASP A 117 -32.71 -24.51 -47.64
C ASP A 117 -33.74 -24.31 -46.52
N GLY A 118 -34.97 -23.99 -46.90
CA GLY A 118 -36.06 -23.64 -45.98
C GLY A 118 -36.83 -22.38 -46.38
N THR A 119 -37.83 -22.04 -45.57
CA THR A 119 -38.64 -20.83 -45.78
C THR A 119 -37.76 -19.58 -45.65
N SER A 120 -38.11 -18.52 -46.38
CA SER A 120 -37.37 -17.26 -46.26
C SER A 120 -37.51 -16.68 -44.85
N MET A 121 -36.42 -16.13 -44.32
CA MET A 121 -36.42 -15.43 -43.05
C MET A 121 -37.26 -14.14 -43.15
N PRO A 122 -38.11 -13.83 -42.16
CA PRO A 122 -38.89 -12.60 -42.16
C PRO A 122 -37.97 -11.37 -42.05
N ALA A 123 -38.43 -10.25 -42.62
CA ALA A 123 -37.65 -9.01 -42.61
C ALA A 123 -37.43 -8.50 -41.17
N GLY A 124 -36.17 -8.24 -40.80
CA GLY A 124 -35.79 -7.73 -39.48
C GLY A 124 -35.31 -8.79 -38.48
N GLU A 125 -35.42 -10.07 -38.82
CA GLU A 125 -34.76 -11.16 -38.08
C GLU A 125 -33.38 -11.46 -38.69
N ILE A 126 -32.45 -11.92 -37.85
CA ILE A 126 -31.08 -12.28 -38.27
C ILE A 126 -30.79 -13.78 -38.16
N ALA A 127 -31.63 -14.53 -37.45
CA ALA A 127 -31.51 -15.98 -37.34
C ALA A 127 -32.87 -16.67 -37.20
N GLY A 128 -32.97 -17.90 -37.71
CA GLY A 128 -34.15 -18.73 -37.61
C GLY A 128 -34.40 -19.25 -36.20
N PRO A 129 -35.67 -19.45 -35.81
CA PRO A 129 -36.03 -19.95 -34.49
C PRO A 129 -35.65 -21.43 -34.30
N ILE A 130 -35.51 -21.85 -33.06
CA ILE A 130 -35.23 -23.25 -32.71
C ILE A 130 -36.45 -24.13 -33.02
N ILE A 131 -36.27 -25.13 -33.89
CA ILE A 131 -37.31 -26.10 -34.24
C ILE A 131 -37.08 -27.40 -33.45
N PRO A 132 -38.10 -27.98 -32.78
CA PRO A 132 -37.92 -29.24 -32.07
C PRO A 132 -37.98 -30.46 -33.01
N GLY A 133 -37.30 -31.55 -32.64
CA GLY A 133 -37.54 -32.89 -33.20
C GLY A 133 -36.75 -33.29 -34.45
N HIS A 134 -35.85 -32.44 -34.96
CA HIS A 134 -34.99 -32.73 -36.12
C HIS A 134 -33.58 -33.28 -35.77
N ASP A 135 -33.37 -33.70 -34.52
CA ASP A 135 -32.14 -34.31 -34.00
C ASP A 135 -30.85 -33.55 -34.39
N ASN A 136 -30.81 -32.24 -34.11
CA ASN A 136 -29.66 -31.37 -34.40
C ASN A 136 -29.28 -31.33 -35.88
N PHE A 137 -30.30 -31.23 -36.74
CA PHE A 137 -30.22 -31.09 -38.21
C PHE A 137 -29.83 -32.36 -38.96
N GLN A 138 -29.71 -33.50 -38.27
CA GLN A 138 -29.52 -34.79 -38.92
C GLN A 138 -30.78 -35.22 -39.70
N ASN A 139 -31.97 -34.86 -39.22
CA ASN A 139 -33.22 -35.10 -39.93
C ASN A 139 -33.70 -33.81 -40.60
N GLY A 140 -33.18 -33.54 -41.80
CA GLY A 140 -33.52 -32.36 -42.58
C GLY A 140 -35.02 -32.23 -42.90
N GLN A 141 -35.72 -33.35 -43.13
CA GLN A 141 -37.14 -33.32 -43.48
C GLN A 141 -37.98 -32.73 -42.35
N LYS A 142 -37.76 -33.21 -41.12
CA LYS A 142 -38.45 -32.68 -39.94
C LYS A 142 -38.14 -31.20 -39.69
N PHE A 143 -36.93 -30.75 -40.01
CA PHE A 143 -36.56 -29.33 -39.90
C PHE A 143 -37.37 -28.47 -40.88
N ILE A 144 -37.44 -28.88 -42.15
CA ILE A 144 -38.19 -28.16 -43.18
C ILE A 144 -39.70 -28.20 -42.90
N ASP A 145 -40.25 -29.37 -42.54
CA ASP A 145 -41.66 -29.55 -42.22
C ASP A 145 -42.09 -28.76 -40.97
N GLY A 146 -41.15 -28.55 -40.04
CA GLY A 146 -41.34 -27.73 -38.85
C GLY A 146 -41.32 -26.21 -39.11
N GLY A 147 -41.20 -25.78 -40.37
CA GLY A 147 -41.09 -24.36 -40.73
C GLY A 147 -39.67 -23.80 -40.58
N GLY A 148 -38.65 -24.66 -40.74
CA GLY A 148 -37.25 -24.27 -40.71
C GLY A 148 -36.95 -23.16 -41.73
N GLN A 149 -36.29 -22.10 -41.26
CA GLN A 149 -35.96 -20.95 -42.07
C GLN A 149 -34.54 -21.08 -42.65
N ARG A 150 -34.32 -20.53 -43.84
CA ARG A 150 -32.99 -20.42 -44.45
C ARG A 150 -32.17 -19.32 -43.77
N GLY A 151 -30.87 -19.51 -43.62
CA GLY A 151 -29.93 -18.55 -43.03
C GLY A 151 -29.33 -19.01 -41.71
N LEU A 152 -28.76 -18.07 -40.96
CA LEU A 152 -28.18 -18.34 -39.64
C LEU A 152 -29.26 -18.91 -38.71
N GLN A 153 -28.91 -19.86 -37.84
CA GLN A 153 -29.85 -20.45 -36.87
C GLN A 153 -29.50 -20.02 -35.45
N GLU A 154 -30.52 -19.84 -34.60
CA GLU A 154 -30.33 -19.60 -33.17
C GLU A 154 -29.71 -20.82 -32.48
N GLN A 155 -30.14 -22.02 -32.87
CA GLN A 155 -29.65 -23.28 -32.33
C GLN A 155 -28.18 -23.52 -32.67
N VAL A 156 -27.41 -23.87 -31.64
CA VAL A 156 -26.01 -24.28 -31.76
C VAL A 156 -25.85 -25.80 -31.71
N LEU A 157 -24.78 -26.28 -32.34
CA LEU A 157 -24.33 -27.67 -32.20
C LEU A 157 -23.26 -27.78 -31.12
N LEU A 158 -23.48 -28.71 -30.20
CA LEU A 158 -22.52 -29.05 -29.16
C LEU A 158 -21.39 -29.92 -29.73
N SER A 159 -20.30 -30.03 -28.97
CA SER A 159 -19.18 -30.91 -29.30
C SER A 159 -19.65 -32.34 -29.52
N GLY A 160 -19.17 -32.97 -30.59
CA GLY A 160 -19.59 -34.31 -30.99
C GLY A 160 -19.44 -34.54 -32.49
N SER A 161 -19.80 -35.74 -32.91
CA SER A 161 -19.77 -36.17 -34.32
C SER A 161 -21.19 -36.17 -34.88
N TRP A 162 -21.41 -35.40 -35.95
CA TRP A 162 -22.73 -35.16 -36.52
C TRP A 162 -22.79 -35.55 -37.99
N ASN A 163 -23.81 -36.33 -38.36
CA ASN A 163 -24.09 -36.69 -39.75
C ASN A 163 -24.95 -35.60 -40.40
N LEU A 164 -24.33 -34.69 -41.15
CA LEU A 164 -25.01 -33.49 -41.65
C LEU A 164 -24.89 -33.39 -43.16
N ASN A 165 -26.00 -33.06 -43.81
CA ASN A 165 -26.03 -32.84 -45.25
C ASN A 165 -25.44 -31.46 -45.58
N PRO A 166 -24.28 -31.36 -46.27
CA PRO A 166 -23.63 -30.09 -46.59
C PRO A 166 -24.42 -29.22 -47.57
N TRP A 167 -25.42 -29.80 -48.28
CA TRP A 167 -26.34 -28.99 -49.09
C TRP A 167 -27.45 -28.33 -48.27
N LEU A 168 -27.75 -28.86 -47.08
CA LEU A 168 -28.75 -28.29 -46.19
C LEU A 168 -28.11 -27.34 -45.18
N VAL A 169 -26.99 -27.73 -44.58
CA VAL A 169 -26.36 -27.06 -43.45
C VAL A 169 -24.90 -26.80 -43.72
N ASN A 170 -24.46 -25.58 -43.40
CA ASN A 170 -23.06 -25.23 -43.23
C ASN A 170 -22.77 -24.96 -41.75
N ILE A 171 -21.61 -25.42 -41.26
CA ILE A 171 -21.21 -25.29 -39.85
C ILE A 171 -19.93 -24.47 -39.77
N GLU A 172 -19.98 -23.40 -38.99
CA GLU A 172 -18.79 -22.64 -38.60
C GLU A 172 -18.46 -22.97 -37.14
N GLN A 173 -17.23 -23.44 -36.87
CA GLN A 173 -16.81 -23.74 -35.49
C GLN A 173 -16.21 -22.51 -34.83
N VAL A 174 -16.84 -22.04 -33.75
CA VAL A 174 -16.37 -20.92 -32.94
C VAL A 174 -16.01 -21.42 -31.53
N LYS A 175 -15.08 -20.77 -30.85
CA LYS A 175 -14.75 -21.12 -29.46
C LYS A 175 -15.95 -20.85 -28.54
N MET A 176 -16.15 -21.70 -27.54
CA MET A 176 -17.18 -21.45 -26.52
C MET A 176 -16.88 -20.15 -25.76
N THR A 177 -17.94 -19.47 -25.31
CA THR A 177 -17.80 -18.27 -24.48
C THR A 177 -17.38 -18.69 -23.08
N GLU A 178 -16.18 -18.27 -22.68
CA GLU A 178 -15.64 -18.53 -21.35
C GLU A 178 -15.87 -17.33 -20.45
N ILE A 179 -16.49 -17.58 -19.29
CA ILE A 179 -16.72 -16.59 -18.24
C ILE A 179 -15.75 -16.91 -17.10
N PRO A 180 -14.76 -16.04 -16.82
CA PRO A 180 -13.79 -16.28 -15.77
C PRO A 180 -14.43 -16.20 -14.38
N ILE A 181 -13.77 -16.81 -13.39
CA ILE A 181 -14.18 -16.72 -11.98
C ILE A 181 -14.12 -15.26 -11.53
N GLY A 182 -15.11 -14.84 -10.74
CA GLY A 182 -15.25 -13.44 -10.30
C GLY A 182 -16.00 -12.55 -11.29
N TYR A 183 -16.39 -13.08 -12.45
CA TYR A 183 -17.20 -12.37 -13.45
C TYR A 183 -18.54 -13.08 -13.68
N VAL A 184 -19.51 -12.32 -14.16
CA VAL A 184 -20.76 -12.85 -14.74
C VAL A 184 -20.91 -12.34 -16.17
N GLY A 185 -21.46 -13.17 -17.04
CA GLY A 185 -21.73 -12.80 -18.42
C GLY A 185 -23.19 -12.37 -18.58
N VAL A 186 -23.42 -11.11 -18.91
CA VAL A 186 -24.76 -10.63 -19.28
C VAL A 186 -24.95 -10.81 -20.78
N VAL A 187 -25.99 -11.56 -21.15
CA VAL A 187 -26.28 -11.89 -22.54
C VAL A 187 -27.25 -10.86 -23.11
N VAL A 188 -26.85 -10.27 -24.23
CA VAL A 188 -27.69 -9.42 -25.08
C VAL A 188 -28.04 -10.22 -26.32
N SER A 189 -29.29 -10.67 -26.42
CA SER A 189 -29.79 -11.43 -27.57
C SER A 189 -30.45 -10.51 -28.60
N PHE A 190 -30.04 -10.62 -29.86
CA PHE A 190 -30.67 -9.89 -30.98
C PHE A 190 -31.82 -10.68 -31.62
N VAL A 191 -32.01 -11.93 -31.22
CA VAL A 191 -32.99 -12.89 -31.75
C VAL A 191 -33.88 -13.45 -30.63
N GLY A 192 -35.01 -14.06 -31.02
CA GLY A 192 -35.95 -14.69 -30.10
C GLY A 192 -37.38 -14.18 -30.26
N LYS A 193 -38.29 -14.74 -29.47
CA LYS A 193 -39.72 -14.37 -29.50
C LYS A 193 -39.93 -12.91 -29.11
N ALA A 194 -41.06 -12.35 -29.56
CA ALA A 194 -41.49 -11.00 -29.21
C ALA A 194 -41.47 -10.78 -27.69
N GLN A 195 -41.12 -9.56 -27.28
CA GLN A 195 -40.90 -9.16 -25.90
C GLN A 195 -42.04 -9.62 -24.97
N GLU A 196 -41.71 -10.38 -23.94
CA GLU A 196 -42.54 -10.50 -22.76
C GLU A 196 -41.73 -9.87 -21.64
N ASP A 197 -42.01 -8.59 -21.38
CA ASP A 197 -41.26 -7.80 -20.41
C ASP A 197 -41.53 -8.34 -19.00
N VAL A 198 -40.48 -8.85 -18.36
CA VAL A 198 -40.52 -9.37 -16.99
C VAL A 198 -39.96 -8.38 -15.97
N SER A 199 -39.59 -7.17 -16.40
CA SER A 199 -38.91 -6.15 -15.59
C SER A 199 -39.78 -5.55 -14.48
N GLY A 200 -41.07 -5.90 -14.44
CA GLY A 200 -42.04 -5.36 -13.49
C GLY A 200 -42.33 -3.88 -13.75
N ALA A 201 -43.48 -3.40 -13.27
CA ALA A 201 -43.96 -2.04 -13.53
C ALA A 201 -43.06 -0.89 -12.96
N SER A 202 -41.97 -1.23 -12.28
CA SER A 202 -41.05 -0.28 -11.62
C SER A 202 -39.81 0.06 -12.44
N PHE A 203 -39.54 -0.68 -13.53
CA PHE A 203 -38.35 -0.50 -14.35
C PHE A 203 -38.72 0.10 -15.71
N THR A 204 -38.35 1.36 -15.93
CA THR A 204 -38.71 2.12 -17.15
C THR A 204 -37.58 2.20 -18.18
N HIS A 205 -36.44 1.53 -17.96
CA HIS A 205 -35.18 1.78 -18.67
C HIS A 205 -34.69 0.57 -19.48
N GLY A 206 -35.60 -0.07 -20.21
CA GLY A 206 -35.34 -1.24 -21.04
C GLY A 206 -36.15 -2.45 -20.59
N ASN A 207 -36.22 -3.47 -21.42
CA ASN A 207 -36.98 -4.70 -21.14
C ASN A 207 -35.99 -5.83 -20.88
N LEU A 208 -35.96 -6.31 -19.64
CA LEU A 208 -35.36 -7.58 -19.27
C LEU A 208 -36.25 -8.70 -19.76
N VAL A 209 -35.64 -9.71 -20.36
CA VAL A 209 -36.36 -10.82 -20.95
C VAL A 209 -35.85 -12.14 -20.43
N LYS A 210 -36.68 -13.18 -20.51
CA LYS A 210 -36.23 -14.55 -20.21
C LYS A 210 -35.28 -15.06 -21.30
N PRO A 211 -34.42 -16.04 -21.00
CA PRO A 211 -33.62 -16.71 -22.02
C PRO A 211 -34.47 -17.18 -23.20
N GLY A 212 -34.02 -16.90 -24.43
CA GLY A 212 -34.74 -17.21 -25.68
C GLY A 212 -35.67 -16.09 -26.21
N HIS A 213 -35.70 -14.94 -25.55
CA HIS A 213 -36.35 -13.74 -26.06
C HIS A 213 -35.32 -12.69 -26.50
N LYS A 214 -35.75 -11.79 -27.39
CA LYS A 214 -34.92 -10.68 -27.87
C LYS A 214 -34.78 -9.61 -26.77
N GLY A 215 -33.56 -9.28 -26.40
CA GLY A 215 -33.25 -8.31 -25.35
C GLY A 215 -32.14 -8.77 -24.40
N VAL A 216 -32.01 -8.08 -23.27
CA VAL A 216 -31.06 -8.42 -22.20
C VAL A 216 -31.68 -9.50 -21.32
N TRP A 217 -30.97 -10.61 -21.11
CA TRP A 217 -31.48 -11.70 -20.28
C TRP A 217 -31.48 -11.33 -18.79
N VAL A 218 -32.58 -11.63 -18.10
CA VAL A 218 -32.71 -11.42 -16.65
C VAL A 218 -31.76 -12.29 -15.83
N ASP A 219 -31.49 -13.51 -16.32
CA ASP A 219 -30.59 -14.45 -15.67
C ASP A 219 -29.19 -14.32 -16.30
N PRO A 220 -28.18 -13.86 -15.54
CA PRO A 220 -26.81 -13.80 -16.02
C PRO A 220 -26.21 -15.20 -16.12
N LEU A 221 -25.17 -15.33 -16.93
CA LEU A 221 -24.37 -16.54 -17.00
C LEU A 221 -23.27 -16.52 -15.93
N TYR A 222 -23.22 -17.58 -15.13
CA TYR A 222 -22.21 -17.79 -14.11
C TYR A 222 -20.87 -18.24 -14.71
N PRO A 223 -19.75 -18.17 -13.95
CA PRO A 223 -18.44 -18.63 -14.41
C PRO A 223 -18.47 -20.05 -14.98
N GLY A 224 -17.81 -20.23 -16.13
CA GLY A 224 -17.81 -21.49 -16.88
C GLY A 224 -17.75 -21.29 -18.39
N LYS A 225 -17.73 -22.40 -19.13
CA LYS A 225 -17.82 -22.42 -20.60
C LYS A 225 -19.27 -22.59 -21.02
N HIS A 226 -19.76 -21.65 -21.82
CA HIS A 226 -21.14 -21.64 -22.31
C HIS A 226 -21.20 -21.78 -23.83
N PRO A 227 -22.00 -22.72 -24.36
CA PRO A 227 -22.17 -22.90 -25.80
C PRO A 227 -23.18 -21.88 -26.33
N LEU A 228 -22.67 -20.72 -26.75
CA LEU A 228 -23.48 -19.61 -27.24
C LEU A 228 -23.14 -19.28 -28.69
N ASN A 229 -24.15 -18.86 -29.44
CA ASN A 229 -23.96 -18.38 -30.81
C ASN A 229 -23.52 -16.90 -30.81
N THR A 230 -22.21 -16.67 -30.91
CA THR A 230 -21.62 -15.32 -30.92
C THR A 230 -22.03 -14.42 -32.09
N ARG A 231 -22.75 -14.96 -33.09
CA ARG A 231 -23.26 -14.18 -34.24
C ARG A 231 -24.65 -13.59 -34.00
N VAL A 232 -25.42 -14.13 -33.05
CA VAL A 232 -26.78 -13.66 -32.72
C VAL A 232 -26.90 -13.05 -31.34
N MET A 233 -25.91 -13.29 -30.47
CA MET A 233 -25.87 -12.76 -29.12
C MET A 233 -24.46 -12.26 -28.78
N THR A 234 -24.42 -11.23 -27.94
CA THR A 234 -23.18 -10.69 -27.37
C THR A 234 -23.19 -10.89 -25.86
N VAL A 235 -22.03 -11.22 -25.29
CA VAL A 235 -21.88 -11.41 -23.85
C VAL A 235 -20.96 -10.32 -23.31
N GLU A 236 -21.50 -9.51 -22.40
CA GLU A 236 -20.73 -8.51 -21.67
C GLU A 236 -20.26 -9.10 -20.34
N LEU A 237 -18.95 -9.05 -20.08
CA LEU A 237 -18.36 -9.56 -18.85
C LEU A 237 -18.38 -8.49 -17.77
N ILE A 238 -19.02 -8.77 -16.64
CA ILE A 238 -19.16 -7.84 -15.53
C ILE A 238 -18.48 -8.44 -14.30
N PRO A 239 -17.54 -7.71 -13.65
CA PRO A 239 -16.93 -8.19 -12.43
C PRO A 239 -17.97 -8.18 -11.29
N THR A 240 -18.08 -9.30 -10.61
CA THR A 240 -18.83 -9.45 -9.36
C THR A 240 -17.94 -9.24 -8.13
N THR A 241 -16.62 -9.16 -8.32
CA THR A 241 -15.69 -8.78 -7.26
C THR A 241 -15.79 -7.28 -6.97
N ASN A 242 -15.20 -6.87 -5.84
CA ASN A 242 -15.04 -5.43 -5.56
C ASN A 242 -14.08 -4.83 -6.59
N ILE A 243 -14.52 -3.77 -7.27
CA ILE A 243 -13.74 -3.01 -8.23
C ILE A 243 -13.32 -1.72 -7.54
N VAL A 244 -12.04 -1.40 -7.60
CA VAL A 244 -11.50 -0.11 -7.14
C VAL A 244 -11.32 0.79 -8.35
N LEU A 245 -12.02 1.91 -8.38
CA LEU A 245 -11.94 2.93 -9.41
C LEU A 245 -11.13 4.12 -8.88
N ASN A 246 -10.02 4.41 -9.54
CA ASN A 246 -9.09 5.43 -9.11
C ASN A 246 -9.31 6.72 -9.92
N PHE A 247 -9.68 7.81 -9.25
CA PHE A 247 -9.75 9.15 -9.84
C PHE A 247 -8.40 9.84 -9.71
N THR A 248 -7.38 9.28 -10.34
CA THR A 248 -6.03 9.85 -10.38
C THR A 248 -5.36 9.54 -11.71
N THR A 249 -4.43 10.39 -12.15
CA THR A 249 -3.58 10.13 -13.31
C THR A 249 -2.35 9.29 -12.97
N ARG A 250 -2.11 9.01 -11.68
CA ARG A 250 -0.89 8.35 -11.20
C ARG A 250 -0.96 6.84 -11.18
N ILE A 251 -2.16 6.28 -11.04
CA ILE A 251 -2.42 4.86 -10.83
C ILE A 251 -3.62 4.48 -11.68
N SER A 252 -3.44 3.50 -12.58
CA SER A 252 -4.52 2.82 -13.29
C SER A 252 -4.73 1.45 -12.66
N GLY A 253 -5.98 1.07 -12.40
CA GLY A 253 -6.36 -0.21 -11.84
C GLY A 253 -6.25 -1.36 -12.84
N GLU A 254 -6.22 -2.60 -12.33
CA GLU A 254 -6.10 -3.82 -13.15
C GLU A 254 -7.25 -4.01 -14.13
N HIS A 255 -8.43 -3.45 -13.85
CA HIS A 255 -9.64 -3.67 -14.66
C HIS A 255 -9.77 -2.72 -15.86
N GLY A 256 -8.93 -1.67 -15.97
CA GLY A 256 -8.91 -0.75 -17.12
C GLY A 256 -10.09 0.23 -17.23
N TYR A 257 -11.12 0.11 -16.38
CA TYR A 257 -12.29 1.00 -16.39
C TYR A 257 -12.00 2.43 -15.90
N ASP A 258 -10.85 2.64 -15.25
CA ASP A 258 -10.40 3.93 -14.72
C ASP A 258 -9.44 4.68 -15.67
N SER A 259 -9.20 4.15 -16.88
CA SER A 259 -8.30 4.76 -17.87
C SER A 259 -8.62 6.21 -18.23
N ASN A 260 -9.90 6.60 -18.18
CA ASN A 260 -10.35 7.97 -18.46
C ASN A 260 -10.58 8.82 -17.20
N LEU A 261 -10.36 8.28 -16.00
CA LEU A 261 -10.62 8.98 -14.75
C LEU A 261 -9.41 9.85 -14.37
N THR A 262 -9.67 11.12 -14.08
CA THR A 262 -8.64 12.08 -13.67
C THR A 262 -8.97 12.63 -12.29
N ALA A 263 -7.95 13.15 -11.60
CA ALA A 263 -8.15 13.90 -10.36
C ALA A 263 -9.18 15.02 -10.56
N LEU A 264 -10.01 15.22 -9.56
CA LEU A 264 -11.06 16.23 -9.59
C LEU A 264 -10.45 17.60 -9.32
N LYS A 265 -10.58 18.50 -10.27
CA LYS A 265 -10.24 19.92 -10.08
C LYS A 265 -11.40 20.61 -9.39
N LEU A 266 -11.18 21.05 -8.17
CA LEU A 266 -12.19 21.66 -7.31
C LEU A 266 -11.85 23.11 -7.00
N LEU A 267 -12.87 23.90 -6.69
CA LEU A 267 -12.75 25.28 -6.21
C LEU A 267 -13.27 25.33 -4.78
N SER A 268 -12.42 25.77 -3.86
CA SER A 268 -12.76 25.96 -2.45
C SER A 268 -13.58 27.23 -2.23
N PHE A 269 -14.24 27.33 -1.07
CA PHE A 269 -14.98 28.54 -0.66
C PHE A 269 -14.11 29.80 -0.63
N ASP A 270 -12.83 29.66 -0.24
CA ASP A 270 -11.83 30.71 -0.19
C ASP A 270 -11.23 31.08 -1.57
N GLY A 271 -11.74 30.49 -2.65
CA GLY A 271 -11.39 30.84 -4.03
C GLY A 271 -10.13 30.15 -4.56
N PHE A 272 -9.54 29.22 -3.82
CA PHE A 272 -8.38 28.46 -4.26
C PHE A 272 -8.80 27.20 -5.02
N THR A 273 -8.12 26.94 -6.13
CA THR A 273 -8.30 25.69 -6.88
C THR A 273 -7.35 24.62 -6.36
N PHE A 274 -7.83 23.39 -6.16
CA PHE A 274 -7.01 22.27 -5.74
C PHE A 274 -7.43 20.97 -6.43
N ASP A 275 -6.49 20.05 -6.54
CA ASP A 275 -6.74 18.73 -7.12
C ASP A 275 -7.01 17.71 -6.00
N LEU A 276 -8.12 16.98 -6.15
CA LEU A 276 -8.55 15.94 -5.23
C LEU A 276 -8.53 14.57 -5.92
N GLU A 277 -7.75 13.64 -5.38
CA GLU A 277 -7.82 12.24 -5.76
C GLU A 277 -8.92 11.54 -4.95
N VAL A 278 -9.66 10.64 -5.60
CA VAL A 278 -10.74 9.86 -4.98
C VAL A 278 -10.59 8.40 -5.39
N PHE A 279 -10.81 7.48 -4.45
CA PHE A 279 -10.86 6.06 -4.72
C PHE A 279 -12.26 5.55 -4.41
N GLN A 280 -12.96 5.07 -5.43
CA GLN A 280 -14.30 4.54 -5.26
C GLN A 280 -14.27 3.02 -5.35
N ILE A 281 -14.76 2.36 -4.30
CA ILE A 281 -14.95 0.91 -4.31
C ILE A 281 -16.41 0.61 -4.61
N ILE A 282 -16.65 -0.13 -5.68
CA ILE A 282 -17.99 -0.58 -6.07
C ILE A 282 -18.05 -2.10 -6.18
N HIS A 283 -19.27 -2.60 -6.04
CA HIS A 283 -19.62 -3.99 -6.25
C HIS A 283 -20.94 -4.05 -7.01
N ILE A 284 -21.04 -4.97 -7.97
CA ILE A 284 -22.27 -5.25 -8.69
C ILE A 284 -22.62 -6.71 -8.39
N ALA A 285 -23.78 -6.92 -7.76
CA ALA A 285 -24.26 -8.26 -7.50
C ALA A 285 -24.64 -8.95 -8.82
N ALA A 286 -24.43 -10.27 -8.91
CA ALA A 286 -24.72 -11.04 -10.11
C ALA A 286 -26.14 -10.81 -10.64
N MET A 287 -27.14 -10.82 -9.74
CA MET A 287 -28.56 -10.65 -10.09
C MET A 287 -28.92 -9.24 -10.57
N ASP A 288 -28.11 -8.24 -10.23
CA ASP A 288 -28.35 -6.85 -10.61
C ASP A 288 -27.59 -6.45 -11.87
N ALA A 289 -26.55 -7.21 -12.24
CA ALA A 289 -25.73 -6.95 -13.41
C ALA A 289 -26.52 -6.80 -14.72
N PRO A 290 -27.55 -7.64 -15.02
CA PRO A 290 -28.40 -7.44 -16.19
C PRO A 290 -29.18 -6.13 -16.19
N LYS A 291 -29.66 -5.69 -15.02
CA LYS A 291 -30.38 -4.41 -14.87
C LYS A 291 -29.46 -3.25 -15.22
N VAL A 292 -28.23 -3.28 -14.68
CA VAL A 292 -27.21 -2.25 -14.94
C VAL A 292 -26.91 -2.14 -16.44
N ILE A 293 -26.67 -3.27 -17.12
CA ILE A 293 -26.41 -3.29 -18.57
C ILE A 293 -27.63 -2.87 -19.39
N SER A 294 -28.84 -3.27 -18.99
CA SER A 294 -30.05 -2.83 -19.69
C SER A 294 -30.19 -1.30 -19.69
N ARG A 295 -29.77 -0.62 -18.60
CA ARG A 295 -29.87 0.84 -18.49
C ARG A 295 -28.73 1.56 -19.21
N LEU A 296 -27.51 1.05 -19.08
CA LEU A 296 -26.29 1.81 -19.39
C LEU A 296 -25.50 1.21 -20.58
N GLY A 297 -25.82 -0.02 -20.98
CA GLY A 297 -25.26 -0.71 -22.14
C GLY A 297 -23.92 -1.41 -21.88
N SER A 298 -23.00 -0.82 -21.12
CA SER A 298 -21.69 -1.40 -20.81
C SER A 298 -21.18 -0.97 -19.44
N MET A 299 -20.21 -1.71 -18.89
CA MET A 299 -19.58 -1.33 -17.62
C MET A 299 -18.86 0.03 -17.70
N GLN A 300 -18.27 0.36 -18.84
CA GLN A 300 -17.60 1.66 -19.04
C GLN A 300 -18.58 2.82 -18.94
N ASN A 301 -19.79 2.66 -19.50
CA ASN A 301 -20.84 3.68 -19.40
C ASN A 301 -21.32 3.89 -17.96
N VAL A 302 -21.31 2.84 -17.12
CA VAL A 302 -21.59 2.99 -15.68
C VAL A 302 -20.58 3.95 -15.03
N VAL A 303 -19.30 3.78 -15.35
CA VAL A 303 -18.24 4.63 -14.78
C VAL A 303 -18.36 6.07 -15.31
N ASP A 304 -18.49 6.23 -16.62
CA ASP A 304 -18.42 7.55 -17.26
C ASP A 304 -19.69 8.39 -17.12
N GLN A 305 -20.87 7.77 -17.19
CA GLN A 305 -22.15 8.49 -17.22
C GLN A 305 -22.84 8.57 -15.86
N VAL A 306 -22.55 7.64 -14.94
CA VAL A 306 -23.22 7.60 -13.62
C VAL A 306 -22.22 7.92 -12.51
N LEU A 307 -21.18 7.13 -12.38
CA LEU A 307 -20.29 7.20 -11.22
C LEU A 307 -19.46 8.50 -11.21
N ARG A 308 -18.83 8.85 -12.33
CA ARG A 308 -18.01 10.07 -12.45
C ARG A 308 -18.83 11.35 -12.18
N PRO A 309 -20.03 11.56 -12.77
CA PRO A 309 -20.84 12.73 -12.46
C PRO A 309 -21.32 12.80 -11.01
N ILE A 310 -21.75 11.67 -10.42
CA ILE A 310 -22.24 11.63 -9.03
C ILE A 310 -21.14 12.02 -8.05
N ILE A 311 -19.96 11.39 -8.17
CA ILE A 311 -18.80 11.68 -7.31
C ILE A 311 -18.32 13.10 -7.53
N GLY A 312 -18.18 13.52 -8.79
CA GLY A 312 -17.76 14.88 -9.13
C GLY A 312 -18.70 15.95 -8.57
N ASN A 313 -20.02 15.73 -8.62
CA ASN A 313 -21.01 16.65 -8.08
C ASN A 313 -20.90 16.78 -6.56
N TYR A 314 -20.82 15.65 -5.84
CA TYR A 314 -20.65 15.65 -4.39
C TYR A 314 -19.41 16.46 -3.97
N PHE A 315 -18.23 16.14 -4.52
CA PHE A 315 -17.00 16.81 -4.12
C PHE A 315 -16.92 18.28 -4.56
N ARG A 316 -17.57 18.66 -5.67
CA ARG A 316 -17.70 20.08 -6.07
C ARG A 316 -18.55 20.87 -5.09
N ASN A 317 -19.72 20.37 -4.70
CA ASN A 317 -20.58 21.05 -3.73
C ASN A 317 -19.90 21.12 -2.37
N SER A 318 -19.33 19.99 -1.93
CA SER A 318 -18.60 19.89 -0.66
C SER A 318 -17.36 20.82 -0.62
N ALA A 319 -16.67 21.04 -1.75
CA ALA A 319 -15.56 22.01 -1.80
C ALA A 319 -16.04 23.48 -1.75
N GLN A 320 -17.23 23.78 -2.27
CA GLN A 320 -17.78 25.14 -2.29
C GLN A 320 -18.28 25.61 -0.91
N GLU A 321 -18.62 24.69 0.00
CA GLU A 321 -19.16 25.03 1.32
C GLU A 321 -18.07 25.31 2.38
N TYR A 322 -16.82 24.94 2.11
CA TYR A 322 -15.75 24.96 3.11
C TYR A 322 -14.43 25.48 2.55
N THR A 323 -13.57 25.97 3.45
CA THR A 323 -12.20 26.31 3.10
C THR A 323 -11.37 25.07 2.84
N ILE A 324 -10.27 25.21 2.08
CA ILE A 324 -9.36 24.09 1.83
C ILE A 324 -8.70 23.53 3.11
N LEU A 325 -8.50 24.37 4.14
CA LEU A 325 -7.92 23.96 5.43
C LEU A 325 -8.89 23.11 6.23
N ASP A 326 -10.15 23.52 6.26
CA ASP A 326 -11.21 22.76 6.92
C ASP A 326 -11.42 21.44 6.17
N PHE A 327 -11.32 21.45 4.84
CA PHE A 327 -11.36 20.24 4.02
C PHE A 327 -10.21 19.26 4.34
N LEU A 328 -9.00 19.77 4.56
CA LEU A 328 -7.83 18.95 4.97
C LEU A 328 -7.99 18.39 6.38
N THR A 329 -8.53 19.18 7.31
CA THR A 329 -8.65 18.82 8.72
C THR A 329 -9.81 17.86 8.96
N ALA A 330 -10.96 18.10 8.33
CA ALA A 330 -12.20 17.31 8.46
C ALA A 330 -12.30 16.16 7.45
N ARG A 331 -11.18 15.71 6.87
CA ARG A 331 -11.14 14.67 5.84
C ARG A 331 -11.94 13.42 6.20
N SER A 332 -11.78 12.91 7.42
CA SER A 332 -12.43 11.67 7.86
C SER A 332 -13.95 11.80 7.89
N GLU A 333 -14.47 12.94 8.33
CA GLU A 333 -15.90 13.23 8.38
C GLU A 333 -16.47 13.34 6.96
N ARG A 334 -15.78 14.08 6.08
CA ARG A 334 -16.15 14.21 4.65
C ARG A 334 -16.19 12.88 3.93
N GLN A 335 -15.29 11.97 4.27
CA GLN A 335 -15.24 10.63 3.66
C GLN A 335 -16.48 9.81 4.03
N VAL A 336 -16.92 9.88 5.29
CA VAL A 336 -18.13 9.18 5.76
C VAL A 336 -19.37 9.76 5.07
N GLU A 337 -19.46 11.09 5.00
CA GLU A 337 -20.55 11.77 4.31
C GLU A 337 -20.58 11.44 2.80
N ALA A 338 -19.41 11.45 2.14
CA ALA A 338 -19.25 11.10 0.73
C ALA A 338 -19.73 9.69 0.47
N THR A 339 -19.32 8.75 1.32
CA THR A 339 -19.70 7.34 1.22
C THR A 339 -21.22 7.18 1.33
N GLN A 340 -21.86 7.86 2.27
CA GLN A 340 -23.31 7.77 2.45
C GLN A 340 -24.09 8.41 1.29
N TYR A 341 -23.63 9.57 0.79
CA TYR A 341 -24.22 10.23 -0.36
C TYR A 341 -24.10 9.38 -1.63
N VAL A 342 -22.88 8.93 -1.95
CA VAL A 342 -22.59 8.13 -3.15
C VAL A 342 -23.31 6.78 -3.09
N LYS A 343 -23.38 6.15 -1.91
CA LYS A 343 -24.15 4.91 -1.71
C LYS A 343 -25.63 5.09 -2.01
N SER A 344 -26.25 6.16 -1.50
CA SER A 344 -27.66 6.45 -1.73
C SER A 344 -27.95 6.77 -3.21
N ALA A 345 -27.04 7.49 -3.87
CA ALA A 345 -27.18 7.85 -5.27
C ALA A 345 -27.01 6.64 -6.22
N LEU A 346 -26.03 5.76 -5.94
CA LEU A 346 -25.75 4.58 -6.78
C LEU A 346 -26.78 3.46 -6.61
N GLN A 347 -27.46 3.38 -5.46
CA GLN A 347 -28.57 2.44 -5.24
C GLN A 347 -29.69 2.60 -6.27
N ALA A 348 -29.96 3.82 -6.73
CA ALA A 348 -30.97 4.06 -7.77
C ALA A 348 -30.63 3.37 -9.10
N TYR A 349 -29.35 3.03 -9.34
CA TYR A 349 -28.83 2.39 -10.54
C TYR A 349 -28.50 0.91 -10.34
N ASP A 350 -28.91 0.29 -9.22
CA ASP A 350 -28.60 -1.10 -8.88
C ASP A 350 -27.08 -1.38 -8.76
N VAL A 351 -26.29 -0.35 -8.41
CA VAL A 351 -24.84 -0.46 -8.17
C VAL A 351 -24.56 -0.26 -6.68
N HIS A 352 -23.82 -1.18 -6.07
CA HIS A 352 -23.49 -1.10 -4.64
C HIS A 352 -22.17 -0.35 -4.43
N ALA A 353 -22.23 0.82 -3.80
CA ALA A 353 -21.04 1.50 -3.29
C ALA A 353 -20.62 0.86 -1.96
N VAL A 354 -19.39 0.33 -1.92
CA VAL A 354 -18.81 -0.23 -0.69
C VAL A 354 -18.21 0.89 0.15
N ASP A 355 -17.32 1.68 -0.47
CA ASP A 355 -16.60 2.75 0.22
C ASP A 355 -16.17 3.84 -0.78
N SER A 356 -16.07 5.08 -0.31
CA SER A 356 -15.56 6.22 -1.08
C SER A 356 -14.42 6.85 -0.30
N LEU A 357 -13.18 6.57 -0.68
CA LEU A 357 -12.00 7.04 0.02
C LEU A 357 -11.49 8.32 -0.63
N ILE A 358 -11.13 9.29 0.21
CA ILE A 358 -10.40 10.46 -0.26
C ILE A 358 -8.92 10.06 -0.40
N GLY A 359 -8.26 10.48 -1.47
CA GLY A 359 -6.84 10.26 -1.77
C GLY A 359 -5.97 11.47 -1.43
N LEU A 360 -4.93 11.75 -2.21
CA LEU A 360 -4.11 12.95 -1.98
C LEU A 360 -4.91 14.23 -2.30
N ILE A 361 -4.75 15.23 -1.45
CA ILE A 361 -5.23 16.60 -1.70
C ILE A 361 -3.99 17.43 -2.02
N THR A 362 -3.95 18.02 -3.22
CA THR A 362 -2.82 18.85 -3.65
C THR A 362 -3.22 20.33 -3.62
N PRO A 363 -2.97 21.04 -2.50
CA PRO A 363 -3.24 22.47 -2.41
C PRO A 363 -2.24 23.28 -3.25
N PRO A 364 -2.58 24.52 -3.64
CA PRO A 364 -1.62 25.46 -4.22
C PRO A 364 -0.42 25.72 -3.29
N PRO A 365 0.80 25.87 -3.83
CA PRO A 365 2.00 26.08 -3.03
C PRO A 365 1.99 27.39 -2.21
N GLU A 366 1.25 28.40 -2.68
CA GLU A 366 1.13 29.71 -2.01
C GLU A 366 0.51 29.60 -0.61
N LEU A 367 -0.54 28.79 -0.45
CA LEU A 367 -1.18 28.57 0.84
C LEU A 367 -0.28 27.82 1.82
N MET A 368 0.47 26.83 1.33
CA MET A 368 1.38 26.05 2.16
C MET A 368 2.46 26.93 2.81
N GLN A 369 2.98 27.91 2.07
CA GLN A 369 3.93 28.88 2.64
C GLN A 369 3.28 29.66 3.77
N THR A 370 2.10 30.25 3.55
CA THR A 370 1.41 31.04 4.59
C THR A 370 1.04 30.22 5.83
N LEU A 371 0.67 28.95 5.68
CA LEU A 371 0.37 28.05 6.80
C LEU A 371 1.62 27.67 7.57
N THR A 372 2.69 27.36 6.84
CA THR A 372 3.98 27.03 7.44
C THR A 372 4.50 28.22 8.23
N ASP A 373 4.44 29.42 7.64
CA ASP A 373 4.83 30.67 8.29
C ASP A 373 3.98 30.96 9.53
N ARG A 374 2.66 30.78 9.43
CA ARG A 374 1.74 30.96 10.57
C ARG A 374 2.02 29.97 11.69
N LYS A 375 2.27 28.70 11.37
CA LYS A 375 2.58 27.66 12.36
C LYS A 375 3.93 27.89 13.02
N ILE A 376 4.93 28.32 12.23
CA ILE A 376 6.24 28.74 12.74
C ILE A 376 6.05 29.93 13.69
N ALA A 377 5.26 30.94 13.32
CA ALA A 377 5.01 32.10 14.15
C ALA A 377 4.28 31.74 15.47
N GLU A 378 3.33 30.81 15.45
CA GLU A 378 2.68 30.29 16.67
C GLU A 378 3.66 29.58 17.60
N GLU A 379 4.49 28.68 17.07
CA GLU A 379 5.49 27.97 17.86
C GLU A 379 6.60 28.91 18.35
N GLN A 380 6.97 29.92 17.57
CA GLN A 380 7.85 31.00 18.01
C GLN A 380 7.21 31.80 19.14
N LYS A 381 5.93 32.15 19.06
CA LYS A 381 5.21 32.86 20.13
C LYS A 381 5.23 32.06 21.43
N LYS A 382 4.92 30.75 21.38
CA LYS A 382 5.04 29.87 22.56
C LYS A 382 6.46 29.84 23.11
N THR A 383 7.46 29.78 22.22
CA THR A 383 8.87 29.81 22.63
C THR A 383 9.22 31.12 23.33
N PHE A 384 8.76 32.26 22.81
CA PHE A 384 8.95 33.58 23.43
C PHE A 384 8.24 33.70 24.77
N GLU A 385 7.00 33.20 24.90
CA GLU A 385 6.28 33.18 26.17
C GLU A 385 7.03 32.34 27.21
N VAL A 386 7.50 31.14 26.86
CA VAL A 386 8.31 30.30 27.74
C VAL A 386 9.62 30.97 28.11
N GLN A 387 10.32 31.60 27.15
CA GLN A 387 11.53 32.38 27.42
C GLN A 387 11.26 33.54 28.35
N GLN A 388 10.16 34.29 28.16
CA GLN A 388 9.78 35.42 29.01
C GLN A 388 9.47 34.95 30.44
N MET A 389 8.72 33.86 30.61
CA MET A 389 8.46 33.27 31.93
C MET A 389 9.76 32.84 32.62
N ALA A 390 10.67 32.17 31.89
CA ALA A 390 11.97 31.76 32.42
C ALA A 390 12.86 32.97 32.80
N GLN A 391 12.85 34.05 32.01
CA GLN A 391 13.58 35.28 32.31
C GLN A 391 13.01 36.01 33.53
N ASN A 392 11.68 36.10 33.65
CA ASN A 392 11.04 36.69 34.83
C ASN A 392 11.39 35.90 36.10
N GLN A 393 11.29 34.57 36.05
CA GLN A 393 11.65 33.71 37.18
C GLN A 393 13.14 33.80 37.52
N ARG A 394 14.01 33.95 36.51
CA ARG A 394 15.45 34.21 36.73
C ARG A 394 15.68 35.58 37.37
N GLN A 395 14.96 36.61 36.94
CA GLN A 395 15.05 37.96 37.52
C GLN A 395 14.60 37.97 38.98
N GLU A 396 13.51 37.27 39.30
CA GLU A 396 13.04 37.08 40.68
C GLU A 396 14.07 36.33 41.54
N LEU A 397 14.65 35.25 41.02
CA LEU A 397 15.70 34.49 41.70
C LEU A 397 16.94 35.36 41.96
N VAL A 398 17.41 36.12 40.96
CA VAL A 398 18.54 37.05 41.11
C VAL A 398 18.22 38.16 42.12
N ARG A 399 16.99 38.68 42.13
CA ARG A 399 16.54 39.68 43.10
C ARG A 399 16.51 39.11 44.52
N ALA A 400 16.02 37.88 44.69
CA ALA A 400 16.00 37.19 45.98
C ALA A 400 17.43 36.90 46.48
N THR A 401 18.33 36.40 45.62
CA THR A 401 19.74 36.16 45.99
C THR A 401 20.47 37.46 46.30
N SER A 402 20.25 38.54 45.53
CA SER A 402 20.91 39.83 45.81
C SER A 402 20.42 40.48 47.11
N MET A 403 19.13 40.32 47.46
CA MET A 403 18.66 40.72 48.80
C MET A 403 19.28 39.87 49.91
N ALA A 404 19.45 38.57 49.70
CA ALA A 404 20.14 37.70 50.65
C ALA A 404 21.61 38.09 50.82
N ASP A 405 22.33 38.39 49.74
CA ASP A 405 23.72 38.86 49.78
C ASP A 405 23.86 40.23 50.46
N ILE A 406 22.90 41.15 50.25
CA ILE A 406 22.86 42.44 50.96
C ILE A 406 22.65 42.20 52.46
N GLN A 407 21.75 41.28 52.83
CA GLN A 407 21.49 40.95 54.23
C GLN A 407 22.72 40.30 54.89
N ASP A 408 23.41 39.40 54.20
CA ASP A 408 24.64 38.77 54.66
C ASP A 408 25.76 39.81 54.89
N ARG A 409 25.95 40.74 53.94
CA ARG A 409 26.90 41.85 54.08
C ARG A 409 26.52 42.82 55.20
N MET A 410 25.24 43.11 55.40
CA MET A 410 24.75 43.97 56.49
C MET A 410 25.04 43.34 57.85
N VAL A 411 24.70 42.06 58.04
CA VAL A 411 24.95 41.33 59.29
C VAL A 411 26.45 41.23 59.59
N THR A 412 27.27 40.93 58.58
CA THR A 412 28.73 40.87 58.73
C THR A 412 29.32 42.24 59.11
N SER A 413 28.78 43.33 58.56
CA SER A 413 29.23 44.69 58.88
C SER A 413 28.82 45.12 60.29
N GLU A 414 27.60 44.82 60.73
CA GLU A 414 27.14 45.07 62.11
C GLU A 414 27.99 44.29 63.13
N GLN A 415 28.27 43.02 62.85
CA GLN A 415 29.13 42.20 63.71
C GLN A 415 30.55 42.75 63.77
N ASN A 416 31.13 43.22 62.66
CA ASN A 416 32.47 43.80 62.66
C ASN A 416 32.54 45.10 63.49
N VAL A 417 31.52 45.95 63.44
CA VAL A 417 31.43 47.15 64.29
C VAL A 417 31.32 46.75 65.77
N GLN A 418 30.47 45.77 66.07
CA GLN A 418 30.28 45.30 67.46
C GLN A 418 31.54 44.62 68.02
N ILE A 419 32.29 43.87 67.20
CA ILE A 419 33.59 43.29 67.57
C ILE A 419 34.62 44.40 67.83
N ALA A 420 34.67 45.44 66.99
CA ALA A 420 35.58 46.57 67.20
C ALA A 420 35.27 47.33 68.50
N GLU A 421 33.99 47.51 68.83
CA GLU A 421 33.56 48.18 70.05
C GLU A 421 33.79 47.33 71.31
N LEU A 422 33.55 46.01 71.23
CA LEU A 422 33.89 45.07 72.30
C LEU A 422 35.40 45.00 72.54
N ASN A 423 36.21 45.00 71.47
CA ASN A 423 37.67 45.05 71.60
C ASN A 423 38.15 46.35 72.24
N SER A 424 37.57 47.50 71.86
CA SER A 424 37.89 48.79 72.49
C SER A 424 37.52 48.82 73.98
N GLN A 425 36.35 48.28 74.35
CA GLN A 425 35.95 48.15 75.76
C GLN A 425 36.85 47.18 76.56
N ALA A 426 37.32 46.10 75.92
CA ALA A 426 38.26 45.17 76.53
C ALA A 426 39.62 45.83 76.79
N GLU A 427 40.12 46.64 75.87
CA GLU A 427 41.34 47.44 76.05
C GLU A 427 41.20 48.46 77.18
N ILE A 428 40.07 49.19 77.27
CA ILE A 428 39.82 50.13 78.36
C ILE A 428 39.82 49.42 79.72
N LYS A 429 39.15 48.26 79.84
CA LYS A 429 39.13 47.48 81.07
C LYS A 429 40.51 46.95 81.46
N LYS A 430 41.31 46.53 80.48
CA LYS A 430 42.68 46.05 80.70
C LYS A 430 43.57 47.18 81.21
N ALA A 431 43.49 48.37 80.59
CA ALA A 431 44.22 49.56 81.04
C ALA A 431 43.81 50.00 82.46
N THR A 432 42.53 49.93 82.82
CA THR A 432 42.08 50.23 84.20
C THR A 432 42.57 49.20 85.21
N GLY A 433 42.60 47.91 84.86
CA GLY A 433 43.13 46.85 85.73
C GLY A 433 44.65 46.95 85.94
N GLU A 434 45.40 47.36 84.91
CA GLU A 434 46.84 47.62 85.01
C GLU A 434 47.15 48.86 85.88
N ALA A 435 46.31 49.90 85.83
CA ALA A 435 46.42 51.08 86.69
C ALA A 435 46.10 50.78 88.17
N GLU A 436 45.10 49.95 88.47
CA GLU A 436 44.81 49.53 89.83
C GLU A 436 45.90 48.59 90.39
N SER A 437 46.44 47.69 89.56
CA SER A 437 47.52 46.77 89.94
C SER A 437 48.81 47.51 90.29
N THR A 438 49.16 48.55 89.53
CA THR A 438 50.33 49.40 89.83
C THR A 438 50.15 50.21 91.13
N LYS A 439 48.93 50.69 91.40
CA LYS A 439 48.60 51.38 92.66
C LYS A 439 48.67 50.46 93.88
N LEU A 440 48.20 49.21 93.74
CA LEU A 440 48.28 48.18 94.78
C LEU A 440 49.72 47.73 95.06
N LYS A 441 50.56 47.60 94.03
CA LYS A 441 51.99 47.30 94.19
C LYS A 441 52.74 48.41 94.92
N ALA A 442 52.46 49.67 94.61
CA ALA A 442 53.10 50.82 95.28
C ALA A 442 52.75 50.92 96.78
N LEU A 443 51.52 50.55 97.17
CA LEU A 443 51.11 50.49 98.58
C LEU A 443 51.80 49.35 99.34
N ALA A 444 51.94 48.18 98.72
CA ALA A 444 52.62 47.03 99.32
C ALA A 444 54.13 47.28 99.53
N GLU A 445 54.78 48.00 98.60
CA GLU A 445 56.19 48.43 98.74
C GLU A 445 56.38 49.42 99.91
N ALA A 446 55.41 50.32 100.14
CA ALA A 446 55.47 51.27 101.25
C ALA A 446 55.33 50.60 102.63
N GLU A 447 54.51 49.55 102.75
CA GLU A 447 54.41 48.75 103.99
C GLU A 447 55.66 47.90 104.23
N GLY A 448 56.26 47.34 103.17
CA GLY A 448 57.53 46.61 103.25
C GLY A 448 58.71 47.47 103.74
N ILE A 449 58.76 48.75 103.36
CA ILE A 449 59.82 49.68 103.78
C ILE A 449 59.66 50.09 105.26
N ARG A 450 58.42 50.25 105.77
CA ARG A 450 58.19 50.53 107.21
C ARG A 450 58.58 49.35 108.10
N ALA A 451 58.30 48.12 107.68
CA ALA A 451 58.64 46.93 108.45
C ALA A 451 60.16 46.69 108.52
N THR A 452 60.87 46.92 107.41
CA THR A 452 62.34 46.76 107.35
C THR A 452 63.10 47.91 108.03
N GLY A 453 62.53 49.12 108.07
CA GLY A 453 63.11 50.26 108.80
C GLY A 453 63.15 50.08 110.31
N ASN A 454 62.08 49.54 110.91
CA ASN A 454 62.03 49.26 112.35
C ASN A 454 62.96 48.10 112.75
N ALA A 455 63.01 47.02 111.94
CA ALA A 455 63.88 45.88 112.20
C ALA A 455 65.38 46.26 112.13
N LYS A 456 65.78 47.11 111.17
CA LYS A 456 67.17 47.59 111.07
C LYS A 456 67.55 48.49 112.25
N ALA A 457 66.65 49.35 112.72
CA ALA A 457 66.91 50.22 113.86
C ALA A 457 67.10 49.46 115.19
N GLU A 458 66.41 48.33 115.38
CA GLU A 458 66.61 47.43 116.53
C GLU A 458 68.01 46.76 116.48
N THR A 459 68.41 46.25 115.31
CA THR A 459 69.73 45.61 115.11
C THR A 459 70.91 46.60 115.22
N TYR A 460 70.72 47.86 114.84
CA TYR A 460 71.73 48.91 115.04
C TYR A 460 71.90 49.28 116.52
N ARG A 461 70.85 49.17 117.33
CA ARG A 461 70.90 49.50 118.76
C ARG A 461 71.62 48.40 119.55
N GLU A 462 71.28 47.13 119.31
CA GLU A 462 71.93 45.99 119.97
C GLU A 462 73.37 45.77 119.51
N GLY A 463 73.69 46.07 118.23
CA GLY A 463 75.04 45.92 117.68
C GLY A 463 76.08 46.89 118.26
N VAL A 464 75.68 48.10 118.67
CA VAL A 464 76.58 49.12 119.24
C VAL A 464 76.88 48.87 120.72
N GLU A 465 76.02 48.15 121.44
CA GLU A 465 76.20 47.86 122.87
C GLU A 465 77.14 46.66 123.13
N ALA A 466 77.26 45.73 122.17
CA ALA A 466 78.12 44.55 122.29
C ALA A 466 79.54 44.72 121.71
N LEU A 467 79.75 45.69 120.82
CA LEU A 467 81.00 45.92 120.09
C LEU A 467 81.32 47.42 120.12
N GLY A 468 82.12 47.86 121.10
CA GLY A 468 82.46 49.27 121.30
C GLY A 468 82.90 50.03 120.03
N GLU A 469 82.77 51.36 120.06
CA GLU A 469 82.74 52.34 118.95
C GLU A 469 83.78 52.13 117.80
N HIS A 470 84.94 51.55 118.09
CA HIS A 470 86.00 51.28 117.11
C HIS A 470 85.92 49.92 116.38
N GLY A 471 85.13 48.95 116.85
CA GLY A 471 84.94 47.65 116.20
C GLY A 471 83.79 47.63 115.18
N TYR A 472 82.72 48.39 115.44
CA TYR A 472 81.50 48.39 114.63
C TYR A 472 81.70 49.02 113.24
N THR A 473 82.53 50.06 113.15
CA THR A 473 82.86 50.76 111.90
C THR A 473 83.67 49.90 110.91
N ALA A 474 84.55 49.02 111.40
CA ALA A 474 85.33 48.12 110.55
C ALA A 474 84.48 46.98 109.96
N MET A 475 83.54 46.41 110.73
CA MET A 475 82.56 45.43 110.25
C MET A 475 81.64 46.02 109.19
N GLN A 476 81.11 47.23 109.42
CA GLN A 476 80.21 47.88 108.47
C GLN A 476 80.93 48.26 107.16
N LEU A 477 82.21 48.64 107.22
CA LEU A 477 83.02 48.92 106.03
C LEU A 477 83.32 47.64 105.24
N MET A 478 83.64 46.51 105.91
CA MET A 478 83.81 45.22 105.23
C MET A 478 82.50 44.70 104.59
N GLN A 479 81.36 44.88 105.25
CA GLN A 479 80.06 44.41 104.75
C GLN A 479 79.58 45.23 103.53
N ILE A 480 79.85 46.54 103.52
CA ILE A 480 79.59 47.40 102.35
C ILE A 480 80.51 47.06 101.16
N ILE A 481 81.73 46.58 101.43
CA ILE A 481 82.68 46.12 100.39
C ILE A 481 82.30 44.72 99.86
N GLY A 482 81.64 43.88 100.68
CA GLY A 482 81.16 42.54 100.29
C GLY A 482 79.84 42.54 99.49
N ASP A 483 78.87 43.40 99.83
CA ASP A 483 77.55 43.43 99.17
C ASP A 483 77.55 44.22 97.85
N ARG A 484 78.54 45.09 97.63
CA ARG A 484 78.78 45.70 96.32
C ARG A 484 79.87 44.92 95.61
N ASN A 485 79.45 43.89 94.88
CA ASN A 485 80.27 43.05 93.99
C ASN A 485 80.92 43.89 92.87
N VAL A 486 81.91 44.73 93.19
CA VAL A 486 82.60 45.63 92.25
C VAL A 486 83.68 44.85 91.53
N ARG A 487 83.48 44.62 90.23
CA ARG A 487 84.46 44.04 89.31
C ARG A 487 84.73 45.04 88.18
N LEU A 488 85.95 45.58 88.12
CA LEU A 488 86.48 46.48 87.08
C LEU A 488 87.44 45.71 86.15
N ILE A 489 87.12 45.62 84.86
CA ILE A 489 88.08 45.80 83.74
C ILE A 489 87.30 46.07 82.43
N PRO A 490 87.79 46.97 81.56
CA PRO A 490 87.10 47.38 80.32
C PRO A 490 87.63 46.69 79.05
N ASP A 491 86.96 47.01 77.93
CA ASP A 491 87.45 47.11 76.55
C ASP A 491 87.10 46.04 75.48
N VAL A 492 86.38 46.57 74.47
CA VAL A 492 86.68 46.52 73.02
C VAL A 492 86.10 45.40 72.13
N LEU A 493 85.54 45.91 71.03
CA LEU A 493 85.19 45.37 69.71
C LEU A 493 86.05 44.22 69.15
N VAL A 494 85.36 43.41 68.33
CA VAL A 494 85.79 42.82 67.05
C VAL A 494 86.58 41.49 67.05
N ASN A 495 86.04 40.57 66.24
CA ASN A 495 86.68 39.55 65.40
C ASN A 495 86.66 38.08 65.87
N GLY A 496 86.08 37.24 65.01
CA GLY A 496 86.84 36.11 64.47
C GLY A 496 86.53 34.73 65.05
N SER A 497 85.66 34.02 64.31
CA SER A 497 85.81 32.59 63.95
C SER A 497 85.47 31.51 64.99
N GLY A 498 84.40 30.74 64.70
CA GLY A 498 84.36 29.33 65.09
C GLY A 498 83.00 28.63 65.33
N GLY A 499 82.05 28.69 64.40
CA GLY A 499 81.05 27.62 64.06
C GLY A 499 80.03 27.15 65.12
N ASN A 500 78.72 27.31 64.86
CA ASN A 500 77.96 26.52 63.89
C ASN A 500 76.55 27.07 63.59
N ASN A 501 76.25 27.09 62.29
CA ASN A 501 75.00 27.19 61.55
C ASN A 501 74.17 28.48 61.48
N SER A 502 74.11 28.96 60.23
CA SER A 502 73.63 30.22 59.70
C SER A 502 72.58 29.94 58.61
N LEU A 503 71.59 30.84 58.51
CA LEU A 503 70.87 31.32 57.32
C LEU A 503 70.13 30.28 56.45
N VAL A 504 68.84 30.44 56.15
CA VAL A 504 68.30 31.46 55.21
C VAL A 504 68.91 31.34 53.79
N ASP A 505 69.50 30.19 53.43
CA ASP A 505 70.01 29.88 52.07
C ASP A 505 69.45 28.56 51.47
N GLY A 506 68.22 28.19 51.86
CA GLY A 506 67.68 26.82 51.64
C GLY A 506 66.39 26.66 50.85
N LEU A 507 65.73 27.72 50.36
CA LEU A 507 64.45 27.58 49.63
C LEU A 507 64.39 28.28 48.27
N LEU A 508 65.40 29.09 47.92
CA LEU A 508 65.54 29.66 46.57
C LEU A 508 66.42 28.78 45.64
N THR A 509 67.10 27.78 46.21
CA THR A 509 68.02 26.83 45.57
C THR A 509 67.33 25.57 45.04
N MET A 510 66.06 25.35 45.33
CA MET A 510 65.30 24.18 44.84
C MET A 510 64.56 24.43 43.52
N LEU A 511 64.52 25.69 43.02
CA LEU A 511 63.77 26.05 41.81
C LEU A 511 64.64 26.48 40.62
N LEU A 512 65.97 26.60 40.79
CA LEU A 512 66.89 27.13 39.76
C LEU A 512 68.09 26.22 39.42
N TRP A 513 68.16 25.01 39.99
CA TRP A 513 69.26 24.06 39.76
C TRP A 513 68.92 22.87 38.85
N ASN A 514 67.84 22.93 38.08
CA ASN A 514 67.53 21.88 37.09
C ASN A 514 67.20 22.40 35.68
N GLN A 515 67.92 23.44 35.25
CA GLN A 515 68.04 23.79 33.83
C GLN A 515 69.46 24.29 33.52
N ASN A 516 70.32 23.41 33.02
CA ASN A 516 71.16 23.70 31.84
C ASN A 516 72.08 22.51 31.51
N GLN A 517 71.76 21.76 30.45
CA GLN A 517 72.55 21.77 29.21
C GLN A 517 72.01 20.76 28.19
N ASN A 518 71.47 21.33 27.11
CA ASN A 518 71.58 20.95 25.70
C ASN A 518 71.52 19.48 25.25
N GLY A 519 70.57 19.25 24.34
CA GLY A 519 70.90 18.55 23.08
C GLY A 519 70.07 17.31 22.79
N HIS A 520 69.08 17.48 21.91
CA HIS A 520 68.68 16.57 20.83
C HIS A 520 68.51 15.06 21.09
N LEU A 521 67.30 14.61 20.75
CA LEU A 521 66.93 13.33 20.11
C LEU A 521 67.34 12.03 20.82
N ASN A 522 66.35 11.31 21.35
CA ASN A 522 65.86 10.07 20.74
C ASN A 522 64.91 9.33 21.69
N LEU A 523 63.78 8.88 21.11
CA LEU A 523 62.95 7.84 21.70
C LEU A 523 63.78 6.55 21.83
N PRO A 524 63.70 5.81 22.95
CA PRO A 524 64.10 4.42 22.98
C PRO A 524 62.90 3.53 22.60
N SER A 525 62.94 3.00 21.39
CA SER A 525 62.57 1.60 21.13
C SER A 525 63.90 0.86 20.97
N PRO A 526 64.05 -0.40 21.44
CA PRO A 526 64.03 -1.49 20.46
C PRO A 526 63.55 -2.82 21.06
N THR A 527 62.75 -3.62 20.36
CA THR A 527 63.16 -4.76 19.49
C THR A 527 61.86 -5.60 19.35
N ASN A 528 61.49 -6.29 18.28
CA ASN A 528 62.04 -6.69 16.97
C ASN A 528 60.78 -7.02 16.12
N SER A 529 60.50 -6.40 14.97
CA SER A 529 61.11 -6.51 13.64
C SER A 529 60.64 -7.73 12.81
N MET A 530 59.85 -7.40 11.77
CA MET A 530 59.64 -8.00 10.42
C MET A 530 58.18 -7.67 10.04
N GLY A 531 57.80 -6.90 9.02
CA GLY A 531 58.36 -6.42 7.74
C GLY A 531 57.14 -6.32 6.80
N ASP A 532 56.65 -5.12 6.49
CA ASP A 532 56.82 -4.39 5.20
C ASP A 532 56.15 -5.03 3.96
N ASN A 533 55.06 -4.41 3.46
CA ASN A 533 54.97 -3.76 2.13
C ASN A 533 53.53 -3.42 1.68
N GLY A 534 53.36 -2.19 1.17
CA GLY A 534 52.62 -1.90 -0.07
C GLY A 534 51.09 -1.67 -0.04
N GLU A 535 50.69 -0.44 -0.39
CA GLU A 535 49.39 -0.09 -1.01
C GLU A 535 49.08 -0.95 -2.27
N PRO A 536 47.92 -0.83 -2.98
CA PRO A 536 46.56 -0.35 -2.67
C PRO A 536 45.45 -1.35 -3.12
N ALA A 537 44.18 -0.96 -2.98
CA ALA A 537 43.02 -1.32 -3.82
C ALA A 537 42.55 -2.79 -3.97
N GLN A 538 41.21 -2.91 -3.84
CA GLN A 538 40.30 -3.86 -4.49
C GLN A 538 40.36 -5.37 -4.16
N SER A 539 39.13 -5.87 -3.94
CA SER A 539 38.58 -7.15 -4.39
C SER A 539 38.33 -8.26 -3.36
N LEU A 540 37.06 -8.70 -3.41
CA LEU A 540 36.52 -10.05 -3.26
C LEU A 540 36.58 -10.81 -1.91
N GLN A 541 35.35 -11.19 -1.48
CA GLN A 541 34.87 -12.45 -0.90
C GLN A 541 35.68 -13.11 0.23
N VAL A 542 35.00 -13.51 1.31
CA VAL A 542 34.81 -14.92 1.70
C VAL A 542 33.65 -15.04 2.72
N ASP A 543 32.78 -15.99 2.42
CA ASP A 543 31.89 -16.83 3.24
C ASP A 543 31.52 -16.48 4.69
N GLY A 544 30.22 -16.65 4.92
CA GLY A 544 29.82 -17.73 5.83
C GLY A 544 28.82 -17.34 6.91
N HIS A 545 27.52 -17.40 6.57
CA HIS A 545 26.52 -18.23 7.27
C HIS A 545 25.15 -17.99 6.63
N GLN A 546 24.74 -18.90 5.73
CA GLN A 546 23.40 -18.97 5.19
C GLN A 546 22.68 -20.16 5.81
N VAL A 547 21.52 -19.88 6.38
CA VAL A 547 20.62 -20.85 7.03
C VAL A 547 19.90 -21.68 5.97
N ILE A 548 19.84 -22.99 6.25
CA ILE A 548 19.29 -24.08 5.45
C ILE A 548 17.75 -24.01 5.37
N LEU A 549 17.19 -24.20 4.17
CA LEU A 549 15.78 -24.55 3.90
C LEU A 549 15.71 -25.95 3.24
N PRO A 550 14.62 -26.73 3.43
CA PRO A 550 14.57 -28.15 3.04
C PRO A 550 14.17 -28.38 1.56
N PRO A 551 14.47 -29.57 0.99
CA PRO A 551 14.39 -29.82 -0.45
C PRO A 551 13.02 -30.33 -0.93
N LYS A 552 12.67 -29.95 -2.17
CA LYS A 552 11.63 -30.60 -2.99
C LYS A 552 12.22 -31.82 -3.70
N ASN A 553 11.56 -32.95 -3.54
CA ASN A 553 11.72 -34.16 -4.35
C ASN A 553 11.26 -33.91 -5.80
N GLN A 554 12.04 -34.38 -6.76
CA GLN A 554 11.57 -34.78 -8.09
C GLN A 554 11.98 -36.23 -8.32
N ASN A 555 11.00 -37.03 -8.73
CA ASN A 555 11.11 -38.07 -9.73
C ASN A 555 9.94 -37.88 -10.69
#